data_AF-A0A2S2P405-F1
#
_entry.id   AF-A0A2S2P405-F1
#
_cell.length_a   1.000
_cell.length_b   1.000
_cell.length_c   1.000
_cell.angle_alpha   90.00
_cell.angle_beta   90.00
_cell.angle_gamma   90.00
#
_symmetry.space_group_name_H-M   'P 1'
#
loop_
_entity.id
_entity.type
_entity.pdbx_description
1 polymer ?
#
loop_
_entity_poly.entity_id
_entity_poly.type
_entity_poly.pdbx_seq_one_letter_code
_entity_poly.pdbx_strand_id
1 'polypeptide(L)'
;MISPTKEELRRKIHILQKKLNRRDLKIKNFKTLIDGIKRNVPGSDEIISILENNFGGFTLNLLMHERKCKTLDKQGVRYTNTMKDFSKTLYFYSPKAYAYVRKLFTLPHPSTIRSWISSFKCEPGFLTEVFLFLKLEVKDKTWLEDCCLIFDSMSIRKQLTWEPSKGKYSGNVDFGDVESPDLASEVLVFMVVSLTKRFKCPIAFFYINKINSSLLSTLLTSAIKQLHEIGIRIWSVTCDGASANVQCFKKLGCNFDVNDIDNFNCKFTVENNLEVNVMFDACHMIKLARNALADKKIFKSEEGNINWMYISALNDIQNSIGFKFANKLTSRHIYYRNSIMKVNLAAQVLSSGVADAIQYLKNKREEQFQNSEATIYFIRQVDRIFDILNSRIPFSTGFKSPINSGNINTIKAVFEQTINYLKNLKIHEIPILSSGRKMFAIGFIITMKSTLCVSYQLLNKSQSPLKFVLTYKMSQDHLELFFGCVRARGGSNNNPNSVQFKNTLRQLLFTKNITVESGNCLNLDLPEGDIIEFRSEKRSLLVEPANTMNESELETYLCQLDSINLGHYVNDILDYIGGYIVRGILNKIICPECIHLL
;
A
#
# COMPACT_ATOMS: atom_id res chain seq x y z
N MET A 1 48.71 -16.95 -6.36
CA MET A 1 48.71 -16.99 -7.84
C MET A 1 48.08 -18.29 -8.35
N ILE A 2 46.80 -18.29 -8.72
CA ILE A 2 46.22 -19.28 -9.64
C ILE A 2 45.21 -18.52 -10.52
N SER A 3 45.50 -18.42 -11.82
CA SER A 3 44.61 -17.74 -12.78
C SER A 3 43.28 -18.52 -12.88
N PRO A 4 42.11 -17.86 -12.91
CA PRO A 4 40.89 -18.54 -13.32
C PRO A 4 41.10 -18.97 -14.77
N THR A 5 40.98 -20.27 -14.95
CA THR A 5 41.58 -21.02 -16.04
C THR A 5 40.95 -20.62 -17.37
N LYS A 6 41.77 -20.61 -18.41
CA LYS A 6 41.47 -20.39 -19.84
C LYS A 6 40.15 -21.03 -20.32
N GLU A 7 39.66 -22.05 -19.63
CA GLU A 7 38.39 -22.74 -19.85
C GLU A 7 37.15 -21.88 -19.58
N GLU A 8 37.11 -21.06 -18.52
CA GLU A 8 35.95 -20.21 -18.23
C GLU A 8 35.78 -19.10 -19.28
N LEU A 9 36.89 -18.52 -19.72
CA LEU A 9 36.91 -17.54 -20.81
C LEU A 9 36.47 -18.17 -22.13
N ARG A 10 36.92 -19.40 -22.43
CA ARG A 10 36.46 -20.16 -23.61
C ARG A 10 34.95 -20.46 -23.55
N ARG A 11 34.42 -20.83 -22.39
CA ARG A 11 32.96 -21.02 -22.19
C ARG A 11 32.19 -19.72 -22.40
N LYS A 12 32.66 -18.59 -21.85
CA LYS A 12 32.05 -17.26 -22.06
C LYS A 12 32.06 -16.86 -23.55
N ILE A 13 33.18 -17.03 -24.24
CA ILE A 13 33.30 -16.74 -25.68
C ILE A 13 32.33 -17.61 -26.48
N HIS A 14 32.24 -18.90 -26.18
CA HIS A 14 31.32 -19.81 -26.86
C HIS A 14 29.84 -19.43 -26.63
N ILE A 15 29.49 -19.03 -25.41
CA ILE A 15 28.13 -18.54 -25.08
C ILE A 15 27.82 -17.23 -25.82
N LEU A 16 28.78 -16.31 -25.88
CA LEU A 16 28.64 -15.04 -26.61
C LEU A 16 28.49 -15.27 -28.11
N GLN A 17 29.30 -16.14 -28.71
CA GLN A 17 29.17 -16.53 -30.12
C GLN A 17 27.82 -17.19 -30.42
N LYS A 18 27.32 -18.07 -29.54
CA LYS A 18 25.97 -18.63 -29.66
C LYS A 18 24.88 -17.56 -29.57
N LYS A 19 25.03 -16.57 -28.68
CA LYS A 19 24.09 -15.44 -28.58
C LYS A 19 24.12 -14.56 -29.84
N LEU A 20 25.32 -14.30 -30.37
CA LEU A 20 25.53 -13.51 -31.58
C LEU A 20 24.91 -14.21 -32.78
N ASN A 21 25.18 -15.51 -32.96
CA ASN A 21 24.56 -16.32 -34.02
C ASN A 21 23.04 -16.37 -33.91
N ARG A 22 22.47 -16.51 -32.70
CA ARG A 22 21.01 -16.45 -32.49
C ARG A 22 20.43 -15.07 -32.83
N ARG A 23 21.16 -13.99 -32.53
CA ARG A 23 20.77 -12.62 -32.87
C ARG A 23 20.81 -12.40 -34.38
N ASP A 24 21.86 -12.85 -35.03
CA ASP A 24 22.03 -12.73 -36.48
C ASP A 24 21.02 -13.57 -37.25
N LEU A 25 20.69 -14.78 -36.76
CA LEU A 25 19.58 -15.57 -37.29
C LEU A 25 18.23 -14.84 -37.16
N LYS A 26 17.96 -14.22 -36.00
CA LYS A 26 16.75 -13.39 -35.83
C LYS A 26 16.74 -12.21 -36.79
N ILE A 27 17.84 -11.48 -36.91
CA ILE A 27 17.96 -10.33 -37.82
C ILE A 27 17.77 -10.78 -39.27
N LYS A 28 18.36 -11.92 -39.66
CA LYS A 28 18.21 -12.49 -41.00
C LYS A 28 16.77 -12.91 -41.27
N ASN A 29 16.10 -13.56 -40.31
CA ASN A 29 14.69 -13.90 -40.39
C ASN A 29 13.80 -12.66 -40.51
N PHE A 30 14.09 -11.59 -39.76
CA PHE A 30 13.35 -10.33 -39.87
C PHE A 30 13.59 -9.65 -41.23
N LYS A 31 14.82 -9.68 -41.76
CA LYS A 31 15.12 -9.15 -43.10
C LYS A 31 14.42 -9.95 -44.20
N THR A 32 14.42 -11.28 -44.13
CA THR A 32 13.68 -12.12 -45.09
C THR A 32 12.16 -11.91 -44.99
N LEU A 33 11.65 -11.59 -43.80
CA LEU A 33 10.24 -11.30 -43.55
C LEU A 33 9.85 -9.93 -44.13
N ILE A 34 10.70 -8.90 -43.96
CA ILE A 34 10.53 -7.59 -44.58
C ILE A 34 10.61 -7.70 -46.11
N ASP A 35 11.54 -8.50 -46.63
CA ASP A 35 11.68 -8.72 -48.08
C ASP A 35 10.52 -9.55 -48.65
N GLY A 36 9.97 -10.50 -47.88
CA GLY A 36 8.76 -11.25 -48.24
C GLY A 36 7.52 -10.36 -48.30
N ILE A 37 7.35 -9.44 -47.33
CA ILE A 37 6.27 -8.45 -47.31
C ILE A 37 6.40 -7.43 -48.46
N LYS A 38 7.63 -7.14 -48.92
CA LYS A 38 7.89 -6.20 -50.03
C LYS A 38 7.71 -6.82 -51.41
N ARG A 39 7.99 -8.12 -51.58
CA ARG A 39 8.00 -8.79 -52.90
C ARG A 39 6.65 -9.36 -53.31
N ASN A 40 5.84 -9.79 -52.37
CA ASN A 40 4.47 -10.21 -52.63
C ASN A 40 3.56 -9.06 -52.16
N VAL A 41 2.67 -8.55 -53.00
CA VAL A 41 1.43 -7.92 -52.52
C VAL A 41 0.48 -9.09 -52.29
N PRO A 42 0.44 -9.70 -51.10
CA PRO A 42 -0.27 -10.96 -50.93
C PRO A 42 -1.74 -10.63 -50.62
N GLY A 43 -2.63 -11.55 -50.98
CA GLY A 43 -4.00 -11.55 -50.49
C GLY A 43 -4.05 -11.42 -48.96
N SER A 44 -5.21 -11.03 -48.43
CA SER A 44 -5.38 -10.68 -47.01
C SER A 44 -4.85 -11.72 -46.02
N ASP A 45 -4.88 -12.99 -46.40
CA ASP A 45 -4.85 -14.14 -45.51
C ASP A 45 -3.42 -14.63 -45.17
N GLU A 46 -2.46 -14.52 -46.10
CA GLU A 46 -1.05 -14.90 -45.83
C GLU A 46 -0.38 -13.93 -44.84
N ILE A 47 -0.74 -12.65 -44.87
CA ILE A 47 -0.24 -11.67 -43.89
C ILE A 47 -0.87 -11.93 -42.51
N ILE A 48 -2.12 -12.40 -42.46
CA ILE A 48 -2.80 -12.71 -41.18
C ILE A 48 -2.12 -13.88 -40.51
N SER A 49 -1.81 -14.96 -41.24
CA SER A 49 -1.11 -16.12 -40.68
C SER A 49 0.32 -15.77 -40.23
N ILE A 50 1.03 -14.91 -40.96
CA ILE A 50 2.35 -14.40 -40.56
C ILE A 50 2.26 -13.55 -39.28
N LEU A 51 1.23 -12.71 -39.15
CA LEU A 51 1.03 -11.91 -37.95
C LEU A 51 0.65 -12.77 -36.75
N GLU A 52 -0.24 -13.74 -36.92
CA GLU A 52 -0.66 -14.69 -35.87
C GLU A 52 0.51 -15.55 -35.37
N ASN A 53 1.40 -15.97 -36.26
CA ASN A 53 2.57 -16.77 -35.91
C ASN A 53 3.67 -15.97 -35.17
N ASN A 54 3.74 -14.64 -35.36
CA ASN A 54 4.82 -13.81 -34.80
C ASN A 54 4.38 -12.91 -33.64
N PHE A 55 3.11 -12.53 -33.59
CA PHE A 55 2.54 -11.67 -32.55
C PHE A 55 1.46 -12.42 -31.79
N GLY A 56 1.70 -12.66 -30.50
CA GLY A 56 0.69 -13.17 -29.59
C GLY A 56 -0.13 -12.06 -28.92
N GLY A 57 -1.34 -12.39 -28.50
CA GLY A 57 -2.11 -11.60 -27.53
C GLY A 57 -2.56 -10.22 -28.04
N PHE A 58 -2.30 -9.18 -27.23
CA PHE A 58 -2.85 -7.84 -27.44
C PHE A 58 -2.27 -7.11 -28.66
N THR A 59 -0.97 -7.28 -28.91
CA THR A 59 -0.26 -6.68 -30.06
C THR A 59 -0.86 -7.10 -31.40
N LEU A 60 -1.27 -8.37 -31.51
CA LEU A 60 -1.97 -8.88 -32.69
C LEU A 60 -3.32 -8.16 -32.89
N ASN A 61 -4.11 -8.05 -31.83
CA ASN A 61 -5.43 -7.40 -31.88
C ASN A 61 -5.34 -5.93 -32.34
N LEU A 62 -4.33 -5.19 -31.88
CA LEU A 62 -4.11 -3.80 -32.27
C LEU A 62 -3.76 -3.70 -33.77
N LEU A 63 -2.85 -4.55 -34.25
CA LEU A 63 -2.43 -4.57 -35.66
C LEU A 63 -3.57 -5.00 -36.60
N MET A 64 -4.34 -6.02 -36.20
CA MET A 64 -5.52 -6.45 -36.95
C MET A 64 -6.59 -5.35 -37.00
N HIS A 65 -6.77 -4.62 -35.91
CA HIS A 65 -7.70 -3.48 -35.85
C HIS A 65 -7.27 -2.35 -36.79
N GLU A 66 -6.00 -1.96 -36.79
CA GLU A 66 -5.48 -0.96 -37.73
C GLU A 66 -5.71 -1.34 -39.19
N ARG A 67 -5.44 -2.60 -39.54
CA ARG A 67 -5.63 -3.09 -40.90
C ARG A 67 -7.09 -3.01 -41.34
N LYS A 68 -8.02 -3.45 -40.49
CA LYS A 68 -9.47 -3.35 -40.74
C LYS A 68 -9.92 -1.89 -40.89
N CYS A 69 -9.35 -0.98 -40.12
CA CYS A 69 -9.70 0.45 -40.19
C CYS A 69 -9.18 1.13 -41.46
N LYS A 70 -8.08 0.65 -42.06
CA LYS A 70 -7.56 1.22 -43.32
C LYS A 70 -8.46 0.92 -44.52
N THR A 71 -9.23 -0.16 -44.47
CA THR A 71 -10.15 -0.58 -45.54
C THR A 71 -11.57 -0.05 -45.36
N LEU A 72 -11.90 0.51 -44.19
CA LEU A 72 -13.24 0.95 -43.83
C LEU A 72 -13.33 2.48 -43.79
N ASP A 73 -14.51 3.00 -44.14
CA ASP A 73 -14.79 4.43 -43.97
C ASP A 73 -14.76 4.83 -42.48
N LYS A 74 -14.36 6.08 -42.22
CA LYS A 74 -14.16 6.63 -40.86
C LYS A 74 -15.39 6.50 -39.95
N GLN A 75 -16.59 6.37 -40.52
CA GLN A 75 -17.86 6.27 -39.80
C GLN A 75 -18.32 4.81 -39.57
N GLY A 76 -17.73 3.82 -40.25
CA GLY A 76 -18.14 2.41 -40.20
C GLY A 76 -17.36 1.52 -39.21
N VAL A 77 -16.40 2.08 -38.46
CA VAL A 77 -15.48 1.29 -37.62
C VAL A 77 -16.19 0.77 -36.36
N ARG A 78 -16.32 -0.56 -36.25
CA ARG A 78 -16.80 -1.24 -35.03
C ARG A 78 -15.62 -1.73 -34.19
N TYR A 79 -15.54 -1.26 -32.95
CA TYR A 79 -14.47 -1.62 -32.01
C TYR A 79 -14.79 -2.92 -31.27
N THR A 80 -13.81 -3.82 -31.20
CA THR A 80 -13.86 -5.04 -30.38
C THR A 80 -13.83 -4.70 -28.88
N ASN A 81 -14.27 -5.61 -28.02
CA ASN A 81 -14.22 -5.39 -26.56
C ASN A 81 -12.78 -5.18 -26.05
N THR A 82 -11.81 -5.92 -26.60
CA THR A 82 -10.38 -5.73 -26.29
C THR A 82 -9.89 -4.31 -26.63
N MET A 83 -10.33 -3.75 -27.76
CA MET A 83 -9.97 -2.41 -28.17
C MET A 83 -10.68 -1.33 -27.35
N LYS A 84 -11.93 -1.58 -26.96
CA LYS A 84 -12.67 -0.73 -26.02
C LYS A 84 -11.94 -0.66 -24.68
N ASP A 85 -11.53 -1.80 -24.13
CA ASP A 85 -10.85 -1.87 -22.84
C ASP A 85 -9.47 -1.22 -22.88
N PHE A 86 -8.71 -1.42 -23.96
CA PHE A 86 -7.44 -0.72 -24.17
C PHE A 86 -7.63 0.80 -24.24
N SER A 87 -8.58 1.25 -25.06
CA SER A 87 -8.83 2.68 -25.25
C SER A 87 -9.31 3.35 -23.96
N LYS A 88 -10.17 2.66 -23.19
CA LYS A 88 -10.61 3.10 -21.86
C LYS A 88 -9.43 3.19 -20.89
N THR A 89 -8.59 2.15 -20.82
CA THR A 89 -7.43 2.10 -19.91
C THR A 89 -6.39 3.18 -20.26
N LEU A 90 -6.05 3.35 -21.53
CA LEU A 90 -5.09 4.37 -21.97
C LEU A 90 -5.63 5.79 -21.73
N TYR A 91 -6.91 6.03 -22.06
CA TYR A 91 -7.57 7.31 -21.79
C TYR A 91 -7.66 7.60 -20.28
N PHE A 92 -7.88 6.56 -19.48
CA PHE A 92 -7.91 6.64 -18.03
C PHE A 92 -6.55 7.07 -17.46
N TYR A 93 -5.44 6.46 -17.91
CA TYR A 93 -4.10 6.77 -17.39
C TYR A 93 -3.66 8.18 -17.77
N SER A 94 -3.87 8.58 -19.02
CA SER A 94 -3.55 9.94 -19.45
C SER A 94 -4.33 10.33 -20.70
N PRO A 95 -5.29 11.27 -20.59
CA PRO A 95 -5.98 11.83 -21.75
C PRO A 95 -5.01 12.49 -22.75
N LYS A 96 -3.89 13.05 -22.25
CA LYS A 96 -2.84 13.65 -23.08
C LYS A 96 -2.08 12.58 -23.88
N ALA A 97 -1.68 11.49 -23.22
CA ALA A 97 -1.03 10.37 -23.90
C ALA A 97 -1.98 9.73 -24.92
N TYR A 98 -3.25 9.55 -24.56
CA TYR A 98 -4.27 9.05 -25.47
C TYR A 98 -4.42 9.94 -26.72
N ALA A 99 -4.46 11.26 -26.54
CA ALA A 99 -4.54 12.21 -27.66
C ALA A 99 -3.31 12.12 -28.58
N TYR A 100 -2.11 11.88 -28.02
CA TYR A 100 -0.90 11.64 -28.79
C TYR A 100 -0.96 10.31 -29.56
N VAL A 101 -1.26 9.21 -28.89
CA VAL A 101 -1.33 7.87 -29.50
C VAL A 101 -2.43 7.83 -30.57
N ARG A 102 -3.54 8.55 -30.39
CA ARG A 102 -4.61 8.68 -31.40
C ARG A 102 -4.17 9.38 -32.69
N LYS A 103 -3.07 10.16 -32.69
CA LYS A 103 -2.48 10.70 -33.92
C LYS A 103 -1.74 9.62 -34.71
N LEU A 104 -1.22 8.60 -34.03
CA LEU A 104 -0.43 7.52 -34.61
C LEU A 104 -1.31 6.32 -35.00
N PHE A 105 -2.31 5.99 -34.15
CA PHE A 105 -3.17 4.81 -34.29
C PHE A 105 -4.65 5.19 -34.46
N THR A 106 -5.42 4.33 -35.14
CA THR A 106 -6.88 4.47 -35.28
C THR A 106 -7.63 4.15 -33.98
N LEU A 107 -7.65 5.11 -33.05
CA LEU A 107 -8.33 5.00 -31.76
C LEU A 107 -9.69 5.74 -31.71
N PRO A 108 -10.66 5.24 -30.93
CA PRO A 108 -11.98 5.87 -30.81
C PRO A 108 -11.90 7.31 -30.32
N HIS A 109 -12.90 8.13 -30.66
CA HIS A 109 -12.97 9.49 -30.14
C HIS A 109 -13.24 9.47 -28.62
N PRO A 110 -12.69 10.40 -27.82
CA PRO A 110 -12.99 10.49 -26.38
C PRO A 110 -14.49 10.56 -26.06
N SER A 111 -15.31 11.14 -26.93
CA SER A 111 -16.78 11.12 -26.78
C SER A 111 -17.36 9.71 -26.84
N THR A 112 -16.84 8.85 -27.72
CA THR A 112 -17.25 7.44 -27.82
C THR A 112 -16.85 6.68 -26.56
N ILE A 113 -15.64 6.93 -26.03
CA ILE A 113 -15.21 6.35 -24.75
C ILE A 113 -16.13 6.79 -23.60
N ARG A 114 -16.46 8.09 -23.53
CA ARG A 114 -17.41 8.62 -22.54
C ARG A 114 -18.78 7.96 -22.65
N SER A 115 -19.27 7.73 -23.86
CA SER A 115 -20.53 7.00 -24.09
C SER A 115 -20.47 5.54 -23.59
N TRP A 116 -19.35 4.83 -23.79
CA TRP A 116 -19.18 3.48 -23.25
C TRP A 116 -19.05 3.43 -21.73
N ILE A 117 -18.57 4.50 -21.10
CA ILE A 117 -18.49 4.60 -19.64
C ILE A 117 -19.84 5.06 -19.08
N SER A 118 -20.63 5.83 -19.85
CA SER A 118 -21.91 6.35 -19.39
C SER A 118 -23.02 5.31 -19.28
N SER A 119 -22.86 4.13 -19.89
CA SER A 119 -23.85 3.06 -19.83
C SER A 119 -24.00 2.43 -18.44
N PHE A 120 -23.03 2.62 -17.54
CA PHE A 120 -23.10 2.12 -16.16
C PHE A 120 -23.73 3.13 -15.21
N LYS A 121 -24.70 2.67 -14.43
CA LYS A 121 -25.44 3.47 -13.45
C LYS A 121 -24.75 3.39 -12.10
N CYS A 122 -23.72 4.22 -11.92
CA CYS A 122 -23.02 4.36 -10.65
C CYS A 122 -23.74 5.37 -9.75
N GLU A 123 -24.89 5.00 -9.18
CA GLU A 123 -25.64 5.86 -8.27
C GLU A 123 -25.28 5.65 -6.80
N PRO A 124 -25.48 6.66 -5.93
CA PRO A 124 -25.30 6.50 -4.49
C PRO A 124 -26.14 5.36 -3.95
N GLY A 125 -25.61 4.63 -2.98
CA GLY A 125 -26.20 3.39 -2.49
C GLY A 125 -25.28 2.19 -2.67
N PHE A 126 -25.89 1.01 -2.62
CA PHE A 126 -25.24 -0.26 -2.95
C PHE A 126 -25.13 -0.41 -4.46
N LEU A 127 -23.93 -0.72 -4.95
CA LEU A 127 -23.65 -0.80 -6.39
C LEU A 127 -24.11 -2.14 -6.96
N THR A 128 -25.37 -2.24 -7.38
CA THR A 128 -25.98 -3.49 -7.88
C THR A 128 -25.15 -4.19 -8.97
N GLU A 129 -24.53 -3.41 -9.86
CA GLU A 129 -23.69 -3.92 -10.94
C GLU A 129 -22.42 -4.61 -10.40
N VAL A 130 -21.85 -4.09 -9.31
CA VAL A 130 -20.70 -4.68 -8.62
C VAL A 130 -21.11 -5.95 -7.89
N PHE A 131 -22.25 -5.96 -7.19
CA PHE A 131 -22.78 -7.15 -6.54
C PHE A 131 -23.06 -8.27 -7.57
N LEU A 132 -23.61 -7.94 -8.75
CA LEU A 132 -23.82 -8.91 -9.82
C LEU A 132 -22.49 -9.47 -10.37
N PHE A 133 -21.47 -8.61 -10.53
CA PHE A 133 -20.13 -9.04 -10.92
C PHE A 133 -19.51 -9.98 -9.88
N LEU A 134 -19.57 -9.63 -8.59
CA LEU A 134 -19.06 -10.46 -7.49
C LEU A 134 -19.77 -11.83 -7.47
N LYS A 135 -21.08 -11.88 -7.71
CA LYS A 135 -21.86 -13.13 -7.77
C LYS A 135 -21.43 -14.07 -8.89
N LEU A 136 -20.94 -13.55 -10.01
CA LEU A 136 -20.37 -14.38 -11.08
C LEU A 136 -18.97 -14.85 -10.69
N GLU A 137 -18.15 -13.95 -10.17
CA GLU A 137 -16.76 -14.22 -9.83
C GLU A 137 -16.59 -15.23 -8.68
N VAL A 138 -17.46 -15.21 -7.67
CA VAL A 138 -17.39 -16.17 -6.54
C VAL A 138 -17.58 -17.61 -7.00
N LYS A 139 -18.40 -17.85 -8.05
CA LYS A 139 -18.60 -19.20 -8.60
C LYS A 139 -17.33 -19.78 -9.24
N ASP A 140 -16.54 -18.91 -9.87
CA ASP A 140 -15.32 -19.30 -10.58
C ASP A 140 -14.10 -19.28 -9.66
N LYS A 141 -14.13 -18.49 -8.58
CA LYS A 141 -12.95 -18.13 -7.78
C LYS A 141 -13.19 -18.31 -6.29
N THR A 142 -12.85 -19.50 -5.79
CA THR A 142 -12.89 -19.86 -4.36
C THR A 142 -12.09 -18.92 -3.47
N TRP A 143 -11.04 -18.27 -3.99
CA TRP A 143 -10.24 -17.33 -3.21
C TRP A 143 -10.99 -16.05 -2.81
N LEU A 144 -12.13 -15.74 -3.44
CA LEU A 144 -12.96 -14.57 -3.16
C LEU A 144 -13.93 -14.78 -1.99
N GLU A 145 -14.07 -16.00 -1.50
CA GLU A 145 -14.96 -16.34 -0.38
C GLU A 145 -14.58 -15.61 0.92
N ASP A 146 -13.28 -15.49 1.22
CA ASP A 146 -12.79 -14.92 2.49
C ASP A 146 -12.33 -13.47 2.31
N CYS A 147 -13.14 -12.53 2.83
CA CYS A 147 -12.89 -11.10 2.68
C CYS A 147 -12.97 -10.31 4.02
N CYS A 148 -12.39 -9.11 4.00
CA CYS A 148 -12.56 -8.07 5.01
C CYS A 148 -13.39 -6.93 4.41
N LEU A 149 -14.24 -6.30 5.23
CA LEU A 149 -14.96 -5.10 4.87
C LEU A 149 -14.27 -3.89 5.52
N ILE A 150 -14.05 -2.85 4.74
CA ILE A 150 -13.39 -1.62 5.19
C ILE A 150 -14.28 -0.46 4.81
N PHE A 151 -14.47 0.49 5.72
CA PHE A 151 -15.20 1.71 5.40
C PHE A 151 -14.53 2.94 6.00
N ASP A 152 -14.67 4.05 5.29
CA ASP A 152 -14.16 5.36 5.70
C ASP A 152 -14.90 6.48 4.95
N SER A 153 -14.84 7.70 5.47
CA SER A 153 -15.38 8.89 4.82
C SER A 153 -14.29 9.79 4.23
N MET A 154 -14.56 10.30 3.04
CA MET A 154 -13.73 11.32 2.39
C MET A 154 -14.48 12.65 2.33
N SER A 155 -13.86 13.73 2.81
CA SER A 155 -14.41 15.07 2.63
C SER A 155 -14.52 15.44 1.15
N ILE A 156 -15.67 16.03 0.79
CA ILE A 156 -15.96 16.56 -0.54
C ILE A 156 -16.33 18.04 -0.48
N ARG A 157 -16.25 18.71 -1.62
CA ARG A 157 -16.67 20.11 -1.73
C ARG A 157 -18.19 20.21 -1.63
N LYS A 158 -18.68 20.92 -0.61
CA LYS A 158 -20.08 21.30 -0.45
C LYS A 158 -20.51 22.23 -1.58
N GLN A 159 -21.25 21.71 -2.56
CA GLN A 159 -21.74 22.50 -3.69
C GLN A 159 -22.88 21.76 -4.40
N LEU A 160 -23.92 22.50 -4.79
CA LEU A 160 -24.92 22.03 -5.75
C LEU A 160 -24.37 22.13 -7.16
N THR A 161 -24.38 21.02 -7.89
CA THR A 161 -23.94 20.93 -9.28
C THR A 161 -25.10 20.43 -10.12
N TRP A 162 -25.46 21.17 -11.17
CA TRP A 162 -26.45 20.72 -12.12
C TRP A 162 -25.91 19.51 -12.91
N GLU A 163 -26.66 18.41 -12.95
CA GLU A 163 -26.34 17.23 -13.74
C GLU A 163 -27.28 17.17 -14.97
N PRO A 164 -26.83 17.62 -16.17
CA PRO A 164 -27.70 17.71 -17.35
C PRO A 164 -28.27 16.36 -17.78
N SER A 165 -27.54 15.26 -17.55
CA SER A 165 -27.99 13.91 -17.92
C SER A 165 -29.21 13.44 -17.14
N LYS A 166 -29.47 14.03 -15.97
CA LYS A 166 -30.64 13.71 -15.14
C LYS A 166 -31.65 14.84 -15.02
N GLY A 167 -31.28 16.05 -15.44
CA GLY A 167 -32.10 17.25 -15.23
C GLY A 167 -32.31 17.57 -13.74
N LYS A 168 -31.33 17.28 -12.89
CA LYS A 168 -31.44 17.48 -11.42
C LYS A 168 -30.15 18.08 -10.86
N TYR A 169 -30.29 18.84 -9.76
CA TYR A 169 -29.15 19.27 -8.94
C TYR A 169 -28.65 18.11 -8.07
N SER A 170 -27.34 17.85 -8.12
CA SER A 170 -26.64 16.87 -7.29
C SER A 170 -25.70 17.59 -6.31
N GLY A 171 -25.55 17.06 -5.09
CA GLY A 171 -24.78 17.74 -4.03
C GLY A 171 -25.38 17.58 -2.63
N ASN A 172 -26.61 17.06 -2.56
CA ASN A 172 -27.29 16.76 -1.31
C ASN A 172 -26.81 15.44 -0.69
N VAL A 173 -27.15 15.25 0.59
CA VAL A 173 -27.06 13.97 1.27
C VAL A 173 -27.99 12.98 0.59
N ASP A 174 -27.44 11.81 0.27
CA ASP A 174 -28.10 10.82 -0.56
C ASP A 174 -27.63 9.42 -0.14
N PHE A 175 -28.59 8.64 0.34
CA PHE A 175 -28.39 7.26 0.77
C PHE A 175 -28.82 6.23 -0.28
N GLY A 176 -29.15 6.67 -1.50
CA GLY A 176 -29.70 5.87 -2.59
C GLY A 176 -31.22 5.98 -2.66
N ASP A 177 -31.91 5.51 -1.62
CA ASP A 177 -33.39 5.54 -1.56
C ASP A 177 -33.93 6.83 -0.90
N VAL A 178 -33.11 7.47 -0.08
CA VAL A 178 -33.48 8.65 0.71
C VAL A 178 -32.50 9.78 0.43
N GLU A 179 -33.02 10.86 -0.16
CA GLU A 179 -32.31 12.12 -0.31
C GLU A 179 -32.78 13.11 0.75
N SER A 180 -31.83 13.74 1.45
CA SER A 180 -32.15 14.86 2.36
C SER A 180 -31.86 16.19 1.66
N PRO A 181 -32.48 17.31 2.10
CA PRO A 181 -32.20 18.62 1.52
C PRO A 181 -30.83 19.19 1.91
N ASP A 182 -30.13 18.55 2.85
CA ASP A 182 -28.85 19.04 3.37
C ASP A 182 -27.72 18.80 2.37
N LEU A 183 -26.78 19.73 2.30
CA LEU A 183 -25.58 19.57 1.47
C LEU A 183 -24.62 18.54 2.06
N ALA A 184 -24.19 17.60 1.23
CA ALA A 184 -23.22 16.59 1.62
C ALA A 184 -21.84 17.22 1.86
N SER A 185 -21.23 16.88 3.00
CA SER A 185 -19.87 17.28 3.36
C SER A 185 -18.83 16.21 3.04
N GLU A 186 -19.26 14.95 3.05
CA GLU A 186 -18.40 13.77 2.99
C GLU A 186 -19.06 12.69 2.13
N VAL A 187 -18.23 11.75 1.67
CA VAL A 187 -18.66 10.52 1.01
C VAL A 187 -18.19 9.34 1.84
N LEU A 188 -19.13 8.54 2.32
CA LEU A 188 -18.84 7.26 2.98
C LEU A 188 -18.69 6.19 1.90
N VAL A 189 -17.58 5.44 1.91
CA VAL A 189 -17.35 4.35 0.95
C VAL A 189 -17.13 3.04 1.70
N PHE A 190 -17.80 1.98 1.25
CA PHE A 190 -17.56 0.62 1.69
C PHE A 190 -16.75 -0.13 0.62
N MET A 191 -15.66 -0.77 1.03
CA MET A 191 -14.78 -1.53 0.15
C MET A 191 -14.53 -2.92 0.73
N VAL A 192 -14.66 -3.92 -0.14
CA VAL A 192 -14.33 -5.31 0.18
C VAL A 192 -12.90 -5.59 -0.27
N VAL A 193 -12.12 -6.25 0.59
CA VAL A 193 -10.74 -6.65 0.33
C VAL A 193 -10.59 -8.15 0.57
N SER A 194 -10.04 -8.87 -0.41
CA SER A 194 -9.75 -10.30 -0.27
C SER A 194 -8.55 -10.53 0.64
N LEU A 195 -8.69 -11.47 1.57
CA LEU A 195 -7.62 -11.86 2.50
C LEU A 195 -6.59 -12.79 1.84
N THR A 196 -6.97 -13.47 0.75
CA THR A 196 -6.13 -14.49 0.09
C THR A 196 -5.33 -13.92 -1.08
N LYS A 197 -5.96 -13.12 -1.94
CA LYS A 197 -5.38 -12.57 -3.16
C LYS A 197 -5.41 -11.04 -3.17
N ARG A 198 -4.77 -10.45 -4.17
CA ARG A 198 -4.76 -9.00 -4.37
C ARG A 198 -6.04 -8.58 -5.10
N PHE A 199 -7.14 -8.52 -4.36
CA PHE A 199 -8.42 -8.03 -4.86
C PHE A 199 -9.02 -7.03 -3.87
N LYS A 200 -9.49 -5.90 -4.40
CA LYS A 200 -10.17 -4.84 -3.66
C LYS A 200 -11.25 -4.23 -4.55
N CYS A 201 -12.43 -4.00 -4.02
CA CYS A 201 -13.55 -3.49 -4.81
C CYS A 201 -14.47 -2.60 -3.94
N PRO A 202 -14.73 -1.34 -4.32
CA PRO A 202 -15.75 -0.54 -3.65
C PRO A 202 -17.14 -1.08 -4.00
N ILE A 203 -17.95 -1.36 -2.99
CA ILE A 203 -19.27 -2.00 -3.13
C ILE A 203 -20.43 -1.03 -2.92
N ALA A 204 -20.21 0.05 -2.18
CA ALA A 204 -21.23 1.04 -1.89
C ALA A 204 -20.58 2.39 -1.60
N PHE A 205 -21.31 3.47 -1.92
CA PHE A 205 -20.93 4.81 -1.51
C PHE A 205 -22.17 5.65 -1.20
N PHE A 206 -22.08 6.53 -0.20
CA PHE A 206 -23.20 7.33 0.28
C PHE A 206 -22.75 8.78 0.49
N TYR A 207 -23.57 9.76 0.08
CA TYR A 207 -23.31 11.17 0.35
C TYR A 207 -23.88 11.54 1.71
N ILE A 208 -23.05 12.09 2.59
CA ILE A 208 -23.40 12.30 4.00
C ILE A 208 -23.00 13.70 4.49
N ASN A 209 -23.70 14.16 5.52
CA ASN A 209 -23.36 15.36 6.28
C ASN A 209 -23.26 14.99 7.76
N LYS A 210 -22.05 14.60 8.18
CA LYS A 210 -21.75 13.92 9.45
C LYS A 210 -22.45 12.55 9.59
N ILE A 211 -21.73 11.57 10.10
CA ILE A 211 -22.26 10.20 10.24
C ILE A 211 -23.09 10.08 11.53
N ASN A 212 -24.32 9.58 11.40
CA ASN A 212 -25.10 9.08 12.53
C ASN A 212 -24.79 7.60 12.78
N SER A 213 -24.48 7.24 14.03
CA SER A 213 -24.11 5.87 14.41
C SER A 213 -25.24 4.84 14.19
N SER A 214 -26.52 5.23 14.30
CA SER A 214 -27.63 4.31 14.01
C SER A 214 -27.76 4.00 12.51
N LEU A 215 -27.60 5.01 11.67
CA LEU A 215 -27.66 4.82 10.23
C LEU A 215 -26.47 3.98 9.75
N LEU A 216 -25.27 4.25 10.29
CA LEU A 216 -24.08 3.48 9.97
C LEU A 216 -24.24 2.00 10.35
N SER A 217 -24.83 1.69 11.51
CA SER A 217 -25.07 0.29 11.91
C SER A 217 -26.01 -0.44 10.95
N THR A 218 -27.04 0.25 10.47
CA THR A 218 -27.98 -0.32 9.48
C THR A 218 -27.31 -0.56 8.14
N LEU A 219 -26.54 0.43 7.64
CA LEU A 219 -25.81 0.30 6.37
C LEU A 219 -24.75 -0.81 6.43
N LEU A 220 -23.99 -0.90 7.53
CA LEU A 220 -22.98 -1.93 7.72
C LEU A 220 -23.62 -3.33 7.76
N THR A 221 -24.72 -3.47 8.50
CA THR A 221 -25.46 -4.74 8.59
C THR A 221 -26.02 -5.15 7.22
N SER A 222 -26.61 -4.22 6.47
CA SER A 222 -27.11 -4.47 5.11
C SER A 222 -25.98 -4.88 4.15
N ALA A 223 -24.82 -4.23 4.22
CA ALA A 223 -23.66 -4.57 3.41
C ALA A 223 -23.20 -6.02 3.66
N ILE A 224 -23.10 -6.42 4.93
CA ILE A 224 -22.67 -7.77 5.31
C ILE A 224 -23.68 -8.82 4.85
N LYS A 225 -24.99 -8.55 4.99
CA LYS A 225 -26.06 -9.45 4.52
C LYS A 225 -25.99 -9.68 3.01
N GLN A 226 -25.94 -8.61 2.22
CA GLN A 226 -25.89 -8.72 0.75
C GLN A 226 -24.63 -9.45 0.26
N LEU A 227 -23.48 -9.27 0.92
CA LEU A 227 -22.26 -10.00 0.58
C LEU A 227 -22.37 -11.49 0.94
N HIS A 228 -22.98 -11.80 2.08
CA HIS A 228 -23.19 -13.18 2.50
C HIS A 228 -24.14 -13.93 1.55
N GLU A 229 -25.21 -13.30 1.08
CA GLU A 229 -26.13 -13.88 0.07
C GLU A 229 -25.43 -14.22 -1.26
N ILE A 230 -24.34 -13.54 -1.58
CA ILE A 230 -23.51 -13.82 -2.75
C ILE A 230 -22.58 -15.03 -2.55
N GLY A 231 -22.29 -15.40 -1.29
CA GLY A 231 -21.28 -16.39 -0.93
C GLY A 231 -19.94 -15.80 -0.49
N ILE A 232 -19.88 -14.50 -0.20
CA ILE A 232 -18.69 -13.85 0.38
C ILE A 232 -18.85 -13.77 1.90
N ARG A 233 -17.92 -14.39 2.63
CA ARG A 233 -17.82 -14.31 4.09
C ARG A 233 -16.94 -13.15 4.51
N ILE A 234 -17.51 -12.27 5.34
CA ILE A 234 -16.78 -11.15 5.95
C ILE A 234 -16.28 -11.56 7.34
N TRP A 235 -14.96 -11.58 7.52
CA TRP A 235 -14.32 -11.98 8.78
C TRP A 235 -14.09 -10.81 9.75
N SER A 236 -13.85 -9.63 9.18
CA SER A 236 -13.54 -8.43 9.93
C SER A 236 -14.09 -7.18 9.26
N VAL A 237 -14.41 -6.18 10.09
CA VAL A 237 -14.76 -4.83 9.69
C VAL A 237 -13.72 -3.86 10.25
N THR A 238 -13.10 -3.07 9.38
CA THR A 238 -12.06 -2.11 9.76
C THR A 238 -12.49 -0.67 9.48
N CYS A 239 -12.26 0.21 10.45
CA CYS A 239 -12.48 1.65 10.32
C CYS A 239 -11.52 2.47 11.20
N ASP A 240 -11.66 3.79 11.14
CA ASP A 240 -10.92 4.71 11.97
C ASP A 240 -11.43 4.72 13.42
N GLY A 241 -10.70 5.40 14.31
CA GLY A 241 -11.05 5.55 15.72
C GLY A 241 -12.03 6.68 16.03
N ALA A 242 -12.88 7.10 15.08
CA ALA A 242 -13.85 8.17 15.34
C ALA A 242 -14.93 7.75 16.35
N SER A 243 -15.39 8.70 17.17
CA SER A 243 -16.40 8.42 18.21
C SER A 243 -17.71 7.87 17.65
N ALA A 244 -18.14 8.32 16.47
CA ALA A 244 -19.32 7.81 15.78
C ALA A 244 -19.18 6.32 15.41
N ASN A 245 -17.99 5.91 14.97
CA ASN A 245 -17.69 4.52 14.59
C ASN A 245 -17.63 3.61 15.83
N VAL A 246 -17.02 4.08 16.92
CA VAL A 246 -17.03 3.37 18.21
C VAL A 246 -18.46 3.17 18.71
N GLN A 247 -19.32 4.20 18.65
CA GLN A 247 -20.73 4.09 19.04
C GLN A 247 -21.53 3.15 18.13
N CYS A 248 -21.23 3.11 16.82
CA CYS A 248 -21.85 2.19 15.88
C CYS A 248 -21.63 0.73 16.30
N PHE A 249 -20.39 0.36 16.58
CA PHE A 249 -20.08 -1.00 17.04
C PHE A 249 -20.68 -1.33 18.41
N LYS A 250 -20.76 -0.36 19.33
CA LYS A 250 -21.51 -0.54 20.59
C LYS A 250 -22.99 -0.87 20.35
N LYS A 251 -23.63 -0.21 19.39
CA LYS A 251 -25.02 -0.50 19.00
C LYS A 251 -25.17 -1.89 18.36
N LEU A 252 -24.14 -2.39 17.69
CA LEU A 252 -24.11 -3.74 17.12
C LEU A 252 -23.85 -4.84 18.16
N GLY A 253 -23.61 -4.48 19.43
CA GLY A 253 -23.41 -5.44 20.53
C GLY A 253 -21.95 -5.63 20.95
N CYS A 254 -21.01 -4.84 20.41
CA CYS A 254 -19.63 -4.86 20.89
C CYS A 254 -19.50 -4.12 22.23
N ASN A 255 -18.73 -4.69 23.17
CA ASN A 255 -18.43 -4.04 24.44
C ASN A 255 -16.99 -3.52 24.43
N PHE A 256 -16.85 -2.21 24.60
CA PHE A 256 -15.56 -1.51 24.70
C PHE A 256 -15.42 -0.74 26.02
N ASP A 257 -16.17 -1.13 27.05
CA ASP A 257 -16.14 -0.44 28.32
C ASP A 257 -14.88 -0.77 29.11
N VAL A 258 -14.25 0.30 29.60
CA VAL A 258 -12.95 0.29 30.28
C VAL A 258 -13.03 -0.37 31.66
N ASN A 259 -14.24 -0.54 32.19
CA ASN A 259 -14.46 -1.18 33.49
C ASN A 259 -14.54 -2.72 33.35
N ASP A 260 -14.74 -3.24 32.14
CA ASP A 260 -14.92 -4.65 31.81
C ASP A 260 -13.91 -5.10 30.74
N ILE A 261 -12.63 -4.77 30.95
CA ILE A 261 -11.55 -5.01 29.97
C ILE A 261 -11.39 -6.51 29.64
N ASP A 262 -11.70 -7.38 30.60
CA ASP A 262 -11.63 -8.83 30.43
C ASP A 262 -12.82 -9.38 29.64
N ASN A 263 -13.94 -8.64 29.61
CA ASN A 263 -15.14 -8.91 28.82
C ASN A 263 -15.24 -8.03 27.55
N PHE A 264 -14.12 -7.57 26.98
CA PHE A 264 -14.15 -6.90 25.67
C PHE A 264 -14.71 -7.83 24.60
N ASN A 265 -15.98 -7.60 24.23
CA ASN A 265 -16.58 -8.26 23.09
C ASN A 265 -16.22 -7.48 21.83
N CYS A 266 -15.23 -7.99 21.10
CA CYS A 266 -14.75 -7.43 19.84
C CYS A 266 -15.51 -7.98 18.62
N LYS A 267 -16.57 -8.76 18.87
CA LYS A 267 -17.38 -9.41 17.85
C LYS A 267 -18.81 -8.90 17.91
N PHE A 268 -19.47 -8.95 16.77
CA PHE A 268 -20.92 -8.87 16.69
C PHE A 268 -21.43 -9.95 15.74
N THR A 269 -22.66 -10.39 15.99
CA THR A 269 -23.34 -11.38 15.15
C THR A 269 -24.36 -10.67 14.29
N VAL A 270 -24.23 -10.85 12.98
CA VAL A 270 -25.30 -10.50 12.04
C VAL A 270 -26.27 -11.69 11.94
N GLU A 271 -27.51 -11.43 11.54
CA GLU A 271 -28.52 -12.46 11.23
C GLU A 271 -27.89 -13.64 10.47
N ASN A 272 -28.28 -14.87 10.85
CA ASN A 272 -27.67 -16.16 10.48
C ASN A 272 -26.38 -16.56 11.23
N ASN A 273 -26.18 -16.06 12.46
CA ASN A 273 -25.02 -16.39 13.31
C ASN A 273 -23.65 -16.08 12.66
N LEU A 274 -23.60 -15.04 11.84
CA LEU A 274 -22.36 -14.59 11.21
C LEU A 274 -21.56 -13.74 12.19
N GLU A 275 -20.57 -14.36 12.81
CA GLU A 275 -19.60 -13.65 13.64
C GLU A 275 -18.66 -12.79 12.79
N VAL A 276 -18.62 -11.49 13.08
CA VAL A 276 -17.73 -10.52 12.44
C VAL A 276 -16.91 -9.82 13.52
N ASN A 277 -15.59 -9.74 13.32
CA ASN A 277 -14.68 -9.08 14.25
C ASN A 277 -14.51 -7.60 13.91
N VAL A 278 -14.40 -6.74 14.91
CA VAL A 278 -14.15 -5.31 14.75
C VAL A 278 -12.66 -5.02 14.85
N MET A 279 -12.15 -4.18 13.96
CA MET A 279 -10.75 -3.76 13.94
C MET A 279 -10.65 -2.25 13.76
N PHE A 280 -9.65 -1.65 14.41
CA PHE A 280 -9.30 -0.25 14.23
C PHE A 280 -7.98 -0.15 13.48
N ASP A 281 -7.88 0.81 12.58
CA ASP A 281 -6.69 0.94 11.75
C ASP A 281 -5.41 1.23 12.58
N ALA A 282 -4.41 0.35 12.45
CA ALA A 282 -3.16 0.43 13.21
C ALA A 282 -2.33 1.67 12.84
N CYS A 283 -2.38 2.11 11.57
CA CYS A 283 -1.73 3.35 11.10
C CYS A 283 -2.29 4.57 11.84
N HIS A 284 -3.61 4.65 11.98
CA HIS A 284 -4.27 5.66 12.80
C HIS A 284 -3.95 5.54 14.29
N MET A 285 -3.86 4.33 14.85
CA MET A 285 -3.54 4.15 16.27
C MET A 285 -2.11 4.61 16.60
N ILE A 286 -1.12 4.33 15.75
CA ILE A 286 0.24 4.88 15.90
C ILE A 286 0.23 6.41 15.91
N LYS A 287 -0.51 7.01 14.97
CA LYS A 287 -0.63 8.47 14.87
C LYS A 287 -1.18 9.06 16.17
N LEU A 288 -2.22 8.44 16.74
CA LEU A 288 -2.80 8.85 18.02
C LEU A 288 -1.84 8.63 19.20
N ALA A 289 -1.08 7.53 19.23
CA ALA A 289 -0.09 7.25 20.26
C ALA A 289 1.01 8.32 20.28
N ARG A 290 1.57 8.67 19.10
CA ARG A 290 2.56 9.75 18.96
C ARG A 290 1.98 11.10 19.40
N ASN A 291 0.77 11.43 18.95
CA ASN A 291 0.13 12.70 19.32
C ASN A 291 -0.12 12.77 20.83
N ALA A 292 -0.56 11.67 21.46
CA ALA A 292 -0.80 11.61 22.89
C ALA A 292 0.49 11.79 23.69
N LEU A 293 1.58 11.11 23.28
CA LEU A 293 2.88 11.23 23.96
C LEU A 293 3.45 12.65 23.83
N ALA A 294 3.38 13.24 22.64
CA ALA A 294 3.91 14.57 22.42
C ALA A 294 3.08 15.68 23.10
N ASP A 295 1.75 15.55 23.14
CA ASP A 295 0.87 16.53 23.79
C ASP A 295 0.96 16.44 25.33
N LYS A 296 1.00 15.23 25.90
CA LYS A 296 1.04 14.99 27.35
C LYS A 296 2.45 14.98 27.93
N LYS A 297 3.47 14.84 27.08
CA LYS A 297 4.90 14.81 27.38
C LYS A 297 5.39 13.66 28.26
N ILE A 298 4.61 13.25 29.26
CA ILE A 298 4.97 12.24 30.26
C ILE A 298 3.87 11.19 30.35
N PHE A 299 4.21 9.93 30.12
CA PHE A 299 3.43 8.77 30.58
C PHE A 299 4.15 8.10 31.75
N LYS A 300 3.40 7.43 32.62
CA LYS A 300 3.94 6.59 33.68
C LYS A 300 3.70 5.13 33.34
N SER A 301 4.75 4.34 33.46
CA SER A 301 4.73 2.88 33.39
C SER A 301 5.28 2.31 34.72
N GLU A 302 5.14 1.00 34.93
CA GLU A 302 5.71 0.33 36.11
C GLU A 302 7.24 0.48 36.19
N GLU A 303 7.91 0.55 35.03
CA GLU A 303 9.36 0.68 34.90
C GLU A 303 9.85 2.15 35.02
N GLY A 304 8.93 3.13 35.03
CA GLY A 304 9.27 4.55 35.17
C GLY A 304 8.54 5.48 34.20
N ASN A 305 9.08 6.70 34.07
CA ASN A 305 8.49 7.79 33.30
C ASN A 305 8.92 7.75 31.82
N ILE A 306 7.93 7.71 30.93
CA ILE A 306 8.11 7.79 29.48
C ILE A 306 8.03 9.27 29.08
N ASN A 307 9.17 9.86 28.71
CA ASN A 307 9.25 11.29 28.38
C ASN A 307 9.50 11.55 26.89
N TRP A 308 8.73 12.47 26.31
CA TRP A 308 8.97 13.01 24.96
C TRP A 308 10.29 13.79 24.85
N MET A 309 10.80 14.30 25.98
CA MET A 309 12.05 15.06 26.06
C MET A 309 13.24 14.28 25.47
N TYR A 310 13.33 12.97 25.70
CA TYR A 310 14.42 12.15 25.17
C TYR A 310 14.43 12.10 23.64
N ILE A 311 13.25 12.11 23.00
CA ILE A 311 13.13 12.13 21.53
C ILE A 311 13.56 13.50 20.99
N SER A 312 13.20 14.59 21.69
CA SER A 312 13.65 15.94 21.34
C SER A 312 15.17 16.08 21.46
N ALA A 313 15.73 15.69 22.61
CA ALA A 313 17.16 15.73 22.88
C ALA A 313 17.97 14.93 21.85
N LEU A 314 17.48 13.76 21.44
CA LEU A 314 18.12 12.95 20.41
C LEU A 314 18.25 13.71 19.08
N ASN A 315 17.20 14.41 18.65
CA ASN A 315 17.26 15.21 17.42
C ASN A 315 18.20 16.40 17.55
N ASP A 316 18.28 17.02 18.72
CA ASP A 316 19.15 18.18 18.95
C ASP A 316 20.63 17.76 18.88
N ILE A 317 20.97 16.60 19.46
CA ILE A 317 22.31 15.99 19.34
C ILE A 317 22.61 15.60 17.88
N GLN A 318 21.66 15.01 17.17
CA GLN A 318 21.87 14.68 15.76
C GLN A 318 22.06 15.92 14.89
N ASN A 319 21.41 17.04 15.22
CA ASN A 319 21.60 18.30 14.51
C ASN A 319 22.93 18.98 14.84
N SER A 320 23.43 18.86 16.08
CA SER A 320 24.74 19.41 16.45
C SER A 320 25.89 18.62 15.82
N ILE A 321 25.75 17.30 15.74
CA ILE A 321 26.75 16.41 15.12
C ILE A 321 26.70 16.49 13.58
N GLY A 322 25.52 16.72 13.00
CA GLY A 322 25.29 16.69 11.55
C GLY A 322 25.09 15.29 10.97
N PHE A 323 25.32 14.23 11.76
CA PHE A 323 25.09 12.83 11.41
C PHE A 323 23.92 12.22 12.19
N LYS A 324 23.39 11.09 11.68
CA LYS A 324 22.28 10.36 12.31
C LYS A 324 22.70 9.00 12.83
N PHE A 325 22.17 8.61 13.99
CA PHE A 325 22.36 7.28 14.60
C PHE A 325 21.47 6.21 13.94
N ALA A 326 21.62 6.01 12.62
CA ALA A 326 20.87 5.01 11.82
C ALA A 326 19.33 5.11 11.88
N ASN A 327 18.78 6.27 12.30
CA ASN A 327 17.35 6.53 12.36
C ASN A 327 16.90 7.54 11.29
N LYS A 328 15.58 7.64 11.07
CA LYS A 328 14.98 8.58 10.11
C LYS A 328 14.51 9.89 10.76
N LEU A 329 14.78 10.08 12.04
CA LEU A 329 14.34 11.25 12.80
C LEU A 329 14.89 12.55 12.18
N THR A 330 14.07 13.59 12.22
CA THR A 330 14.38 14.95 11.73
C THR A 330 13.55 15.96 12.51
N SER A 331 13.90 17.24 12.46
CA SER A 331 13.13 18.30 13.12
C SER A 331 11.65 18.36 12.70
N ARG A 332 11.29 17.88 11.50
CA ARG A 332 9.89 17.73 11.06
C ARG A 332 9.08 16.75 11.93
N HIS A 333 9.73 15.77 12.53
CA HIS A 333 9.11 14.78 13.42
C HIS A 333 8.75 15.37 14.79
N ILE A 334 9.55 16.32 15.26
CA ILE A 334 9.32 17.01 16.55
C ILE A 334 8.33 18.15 16.37
N TYR A 335 8.51 18.98 15.34
CA TYR A 335 7.58 20.06 14.99
C TYR A 335 6.43 19.54 14.12
N TYR A 336 5.76 18.50 14.59
CA TYR A 336 4.78 17.75 13.78
C TYR A 336 3.43 18.45 13.59
N ARG A 337 3.19 19.64 14.14
CA ARG A 337 1.89 20.34 14.07
C ARG A 337 1.38 20.53 12.64
N ASN A 338 2.28 20.78 11.69
CA ASN A 338 1.91 20.93 10.26
C ASN A 338 1.77 19.58 9.53
N SER A 339 2.06 18.48 10.20
CA SER A 339 2.07 17.12 9.63
C SER A 339 1.48 16.08 10.58
N ILE A 340 0.49 16.48 11.40
CA ILE A 340 -0.20 15.63 12.38
C ILE A 340 -0.78 14.39 11.71
N MET A 341 -1.25 14.50 10.46
CA MET A 341 -1.87 13.40 9.72
C MET A 341 -0.87 12.43 9.07
N LYS A 342 0.43 12.76 8.98
CA LYS A 342 1.40 11.90 8.30
C LYS A 342 1.79 10.72 9.18
N VAL A 343 1.21 9.55 8.89
CA VAL A 343 1.49 8.28 9.58
C VAL A 343 2.96 7.89 9.48
N ASN A 344 3.59 8.11 8.33
CA ASN A 344 5.02 7.83 8.12
C ASN A 344 5.89 8.51 9.20
N LEU A 345 5.64 9.78 9.51
CA LEU A 345 6.39 10.49 10.55
C LEU A 345 6.12 9.88 11.93
N ALA A 346 4.87 9.53 12.23
CA ALA A 346 4.53 8.92 13.51
C ALA A 346 5.21 7.55 13.71
N ALA A 347 5.21 6.70 12.68
CA ALA A 347 5.87 5.40 12.70
C ALA A 347 7.41 5.55 12.81
N GLN A 348 8.01 6.54 12.15
CA GLN A 348 9.45 6.80 12.26
C GLN A 348 9.87 7.29 13.66
N VAL A 349 9.04 8.10 14.32
CA VAL A 349 9.29 8.54 15.72
C VAL A 349 9.25 7.35 16.68
N LEU A 350 8.25 6.48 16.54
CA LEU A 350 8.04 5.33 17.41
C LEU A 350 8.68 4.06 16.83
N SER A 351 9.86 4.18 16.21
CA SER A 351 10.56 3.05 15.60
C SER A 351 11.66 2.49 16.51
N SER A 352 11.96 1.20 16.35
CA SER A 352 13.09 0.52 17.00
C SER A 352 14.43 1.26 16.80
N GLY A 353 14.68 1.82 15.61
CA GLY A 353 15.90 2.60 15.37
C GLY A 353 16.04 3.85 16.24
N VAL A 354 14.92 4.49 16.64
CA VAL A 354 14.95 5.59 17.63
C VAL A 354 15.24 5.04 19.03
N ALA A 355 14.63 3.90 19.39
CA ALA A 355 14.89 3.25 20.67
C ALA A 355 16.35 2.80 20.82
N ASP A 356 16.95 2.25 19.76
CA ASP A 356 18.35 1.81 19.74
C ASP A 356 19.31 2.99 19.85
N ALA A 357 19.01 4.12 19.19
CA ALA A 357 19.79 5.35 19.32
C ALA A 357 19.75 5.92 20.75
N ILE A 358 18.58 5.92 21.39
CA ILE A 358 18.45 6.34 22.80
C ILE A 358 19.21 5.40 23.72
N GLN A 359 19.13 4.08 23.49
CA GLN A 359 19.87 3.09 24.26
C GLN A 359 21.39 3.26 24.09
N TYR A 360 21.85 3.58 22.88
CA TYR A 360 23.25 3.83 22.59
C TYR A 360 23.79 5.04 23.39
N LEU A 361 23.08 6.16 23.36
CA LEU A 361 23.47 7.37 24.10
C LEU A 361 23.45 7.15 25.63
N LYS A 362 22.49 6.35 26.11
CA LYS A 362 22.47 5.90 27.51
C LYS A 362 23.73 5.10 27.86
N ASN A 363 24.14 4.16 27.01
CA ASN A 363 25.34 3.34 27.24
C ASN A 363 26.62 4.17 27.23
N LYS A 364 26.67 5.26 26.43
CA LYS A 364 27.75 6.26 26.44
C LYS A 364 27.70 7.22 27.63
N ARG A 365 26.72 7.06 28.53
CA ARG A 365 26.53 7.80 29.78
C ARG A 365 26.23 9.29 29.61
N GLU A 366 25.57 9.67 28.52
CA GLU A 366 25.05 11.04 28.37
C GLU A 366 24.02 11.38 29.45
N GLU A 367 24.23 12.50 30.18
CA GLU A 367 23.40 12.88 31.33
C GLU A 367 21.92 13.02 30.96
N GLN A 368 21.64 13.50 29.75
CA GLN A 368 20.29 13.75 29.24
C GLN A 368 19.46 12.47 29.02
N PHE A 369 20.09 11.29 28.97
CA PHE A 369 19.43 10.02 28.67
C PHE A 369 19.45 9.03 29.84
N GLN A 370 19.96 9.44 30.99
CA GLN A 370 19.85 8.64 32.22
C GLN A 370 18.35 8.46 32.56
N ASN A 371 17.95 7.24 32.90
CA ASN A 371 16.54 6.84 33.12
C ASN A 371 15.62 6.84 31.87
N SER A 372 16.18 6.66 30.68
CA SER A 372 15.40 6.53 29.42
C SER A 372 14.82 5.13 29.16
N GLU A 373 15.01 4.17 30.07
CA GLU A 373 14.62 2.75 29.92
C GLU A 373 13.14 2.57 29.60
N ALA A 374 12.26 3.21 30.37
CA ALA A 374 10.82 3.15 30.16
C ALA A 374 10.41 3.68 28.76
N THR A 375 11.07 4.74 28.28
CA THR A 375 10.82 5.28 26.93
C THR A 375 11.29 4.32 25.84
N ILE A 376 12.47 3.71 25.99
CA ILE A 376 12.99 2.70 25.05
C ILE A 376 12.02 1.52 24.97
N TYR A 377 11.56 1.03 26.12
CA TYR A 377 10.64 -0.09 26.19
C TYR A 377 9.30 0.23 25.53
N PHE A 378 8.71 1.40 25.84
CA PHE A 378 7.48 1.86 25.20
C PHE A 378 7.59 1.92 23.67
N ILE A 379 8.63 2.55 23.14
CA ILE A 379 8.85 2.67 21.69
C ILE A 379 8.94 1.29 21.06
N ARG A 380 9.71 0.36 21.66
CA ARG A 380 9.84 -1.01 21.16
C ARG A 380 8.54 -1.80 21.21
N GLN A 381 7.69 -1.59 22.22
CA GLN A 381 6.40 -2.27 22.32
C GLN A 381 5.45 -1.80 21.20
N VAL A 382 5.38 -0.49 20.95
CA VAL A 382 4.53 0.07 19.88
C VAL A 382 5.02 -0.34 18.49
N ASP A 383 6.32 -0.27 18.23
CA ASP A 383 6.93 -0.68 16.95
C ASP A 383 6.64 -2.16 16.65
N ARG A 384 6.82 -3.04 17.65
CA ARG A 384 6.53 -4.48 17.52
C ARG A 384 5.07 -4.76 17.18
N ILE A 385 4.12 -4.14 17.88
CA ILE A 385 2.69 -4.34 17.58
C ILE A 385 2.40 -3.88 16.15
N PHE A 386 2.91 -2.71 15.77
CA PHE A 386 2.63 -2.17 14.44
C PHE A 386 3.22 -3.00 13.33
N ASP A 387 4.44 -3.53 13.50
CA ASP A 387 5.07 -4.42 12.54
C ASP A 387 4.25 -5.72 12.36
N ILE A 388 3.71 -6.29 13.44
CA ILE A 388 2.84 -7.47 13.37
C ILE A 388 1.51 -7.14 12.69
N LEU A 389 0.90 -6.00 13.00
CA LEU A 389 -0.37 -5.56 12.43
C LEU A 389 -0.25 -5.01 10.99
N ASN A 390 0.96 -4.82 10.47
CA ASN A 390 1.23 -4.28 9.13
C ASN A 390 2.12 -5.23 8.29
N SER A 391 1.90 -6.54 8.41
CA SER A 391 2.60 -7.55 7.61
C SER A 391 2.09 -7.56 6.17
N ARG A 392 2.99 -7.31 5.20
CA ARG A 392 2.67 -7.13 3.76
C ARG A 392 3.22 -8.22 2.86
N ILE A 393 4.39 -8.75 3.19
CA ILE A 393 5.18 -9.63 2.32
C ILE A 393 5.19 -11.02 2.95
N PRO A 394 4.90 -12.10 2.20
CA PRO A 394 4.93 -13.45 2.77
C PRO A 394 6.31 -13.89 3.29
N PHE A 395 7.38 -13.31 2.75
CA PHE A 395 8.78 -13.67 3.04
C PHE A 395 9.48 -12.74 4.04
N SER A 396 8.75 -11.82 4.69
CA SER A 396 9.34 -10.97 5.72
C SER A 396 9.75 -11.78 6.96
N THR A 397 10.87 -11.39 7.57
CA THR A 397 11.41 -12.03 8.77
C THR A 397 11.10 -11.20 10.03
N GLY A 398 11.11 -11.85 11.20
CA GLY A 398 10.89 -11.20 12.49
C GLY A 398 9.42 -10.82 12.72
N PHE A 399 9.19 -9.70 13.39
CA PHE A 399 7.84 -9.22 13.73
C PHE A 399 6.99 -8.79 12.52
N LYS A 400 7.61 -8.55 11.37
CA LYS A 400 6.92 -8.27 10.10
C LYS A 400 6.44 -9.54 9.41
N SER A 401 6.81 -10.72 9.88
CA SER A 401 6.42 -12.00 9.27
C SER A 401 4.90 -12.19 9.30
N PRO A 402 4.32 -12.88 8.31
CA PRO A 402 2.88 -13.16 8.30
C PRO A 402 2.52 -14.15 9.41
N ILE A 403 1.28 -14.11 9.90
CA ILE A 403 0.81 -15.03 10.94
C ILE A 403 0.59 -16.41 10.31
N ASN A 404 1.19 -17.45 10.88
CA ASN A 404 1.11 -18.84 10.45
C ASN A 404 0.83 -19.76 11.66
N SER A 405 0.57 -21.04 11.41
CA SER A 405 0.26 -22.00 12.47
C SER A 405 1.40 -22.23 13.47
N GLY A 406 2.65 -22.03 13.06
CA GLY A 406 3.82 -22.20 13.93
C GLY A 406 4.11 -20.99 14.84
N ASN A 407 3.84 -19.77 14.38
CA ASN A 407 4.15 -18.53 15.08
C ASN A 407 2.98 -17.97 15.89
N ILE A 408 1.75 -18.42 15.65
CA ILE A 408 0.55 -17.85 16.29
C ILE A 408 0.63 -17.86 17.82
N ASN A 409 1.22 -18.90 18.41
CA ASN A 409 1.40 -18.99 19.87
C ASN A 409 2.40 -17.95 20.38
N THR A 410 3.50 -17.71 19.64
CA THR A 410 4.47 -16.66 20.01
C THR A 410 3.86 -15.27 19.89
N ILE A 411 3.09 -15.02 18.82
CA ILE A 411 2.40 -13.74 18.60
C ILE A 411 1.33 -13.53 19.68
N LYS A 412 0.60 -14.59 20.06
CA LYS A 412 -0.37 -14.53 21.15
C LYS A 412 0.29 -14.12 22.46
N ALA A 413 1.41 -14.73 22.83
CA ALA A 413 2.15 -14.36 24.04
C ALA A 413 2.64 -12.91 24.00
N VAL A 414 3.15 -12.45 22.85
CA VAL A 414 3.56 -11.04 22.66
C VAL A 414 2.36 -10.11 22.82
N PHE A 415 1.23 -10.40 22.19
CA PHE A 415 0.03 -9.57 22.31
C PHE A 415 -0.51 -9.54 23.73
N GLU A 416 -0.55 -10.66 24.45
CA GLU A 416 -0.99 -10.69 25.85
C GLU A 416 -0.07 -9.84 26.75
N GLN A 417 1.25 -9.96 26.57
CA GLN A 417 2.22 -9.13 27.28
C GLN A 417 2.00 -7.65 26.98
N THR A 418 1.85 -7.27 25.71
CA THR A 418 1.69 -5.85 25.36
C THR A 418 0.32 -5.31 25.73
N ILE A 419 -0.74 -6.12 25.70
CA ILE A 419 -2.07 -5.74 26.21
C ILE A 419 -1.95 -5.40 27.70
N ASN A 420 -1.33 -6.27 28.51
CA ASN A 420 -1.15 -6.02 29.94
C ASN A 420 -0.32 -4.75 30.19
N TYR A 421 0.74 -4.55 29.41
CA TYR A 421 1.53 -3.32 29.47
C TYR A 421 0.68 -2.07 29.17
N LEU A 422 -0.11 -2.07 28.08
CA LEU A 422 -0.97 -0.95 27.70
C LEU A 422 -2.07 -0.66 28.74
N LYS A 423 -2.57 -1.69 29.45
CA LYS A 423 -3.54 -1.52 30.56
C LYS A 423 -2.92 -0.75 31.73
N ASN A 424 -1.65 -1.00 32.04
CA ASN A 424 -0.99 -0.45 33.23
C ASN A 424 -0.40 0.96 33.00
N LEU A 425 -0.42 1.47 31.76
CA LEU A 425 0.02 2.83 31.47
C LEU A 425 -0.90 3.89 32.09
N LYS A 426 -0.29 4.94 32.65
CA LYS A 426 -1.00 6.08 33.27
C LYS A 426 -0.56 7.42 32.68
N ILE A 427 -1.48 8.37 32.62
CA ILE A 427 -1.24 9.79 32.33
C ILE A 427 -1.62 10.58 33.59
N HIS A 428 -0.66 11.26 34.21
CA HIS A 428 -0.89 12.02 35.46
C HIS A 428 -1.67 11.23 36.53
N GLU A 429 -1.23 10.00 36.83
CA GLU A 429 -1.88 9.03 37.76
C GLU A 429 -3.21 8.42 37.30
N ILE A 430 -3.80 8.90 36.19
CA ILE A 430 -5.03 8.34 35.65
C ILE A 430 -4.68 7.26 34.61
N PRO A 431 -5.26 6.05 34.68
CA PRO A 431 -5.07 5.03 33.64
C PRO A 431 -5.38 5.57 32.24
N ILE A 432 -4.54 5.25 31.25
CA ILE A 432 -4.71 5.75 29.87
C ILE A 432 -6.09 5.41 29.31
N LEU A 433 -6.60 4.23 29.64
CA LEU A 433 -7.91 3.74 29.19
C LEU A 433 -9.06 4.63 29.69
N SER A 434 -8.92 5.28 30.85
CA SER A 434 -9.92 6.20 31.40
C SER A 434 -9.69 7.67 30.98
N SER A 435 -8.54 7.95 30.36
CA SER A 435 -8.18 9.31 29.92
C SER A 435 -8.91 9.74 28.64
N GLY A 436 -8.95 11.04 28.37
CA GLY A 436 -9.44 11.58 27.09
C GLY A 436 -8.62 11.13 25.87
N ARG A 437 -7.45 10.49 26.05
CA ARG A 437 -6.59 9.96 24.98
C ARG A 437 -6.59 8.43 24.94
N LYS A 438 -7.67 7.79 25.39
CA LYS A 438 -7.83 6.32 25.44
C LYS A 438 -7.85 5.59 24.09
N MET A 439 -8.21 6.28 23.00
CA MET A 439 -8.54 5.61 21.73
C MET A 439 -7.37 4.81 21.14
N PHE A 440 -6.12 5.27 21.27
CA PHE A 440 -4.98 4.51 20.74
C PHE A 440 -4.80 3.17 21.46
N ALA A 441 -4.90 3.17 22.80
CA ALA A 441 -4.73 1.97 23.61
C ALA A 441 -5.90 0.99 23.40
N ILE A 442 -7.14 1.49 23.44
CA ILE A 442 -8.34 0.68 23.18
C ILE A 442 -8.30 0.11 21.76
N GLY A 443 -7.97 0.93 20.77
CA GLY A 443 -7.91 0.51 19.37
C GLY A 443 -6.84 -0.56 19.13
N PHE A 444 -5.65 -0.45 19.74
CA PHE A 444 -4.63 -1.51 19.67
C PHE A 444 -5.10 -2.80 20.35
N ILE A 445 -5.69 -2.71 21.55
CA ILE A 445 -6.16 -3.90 22.28
C ILE A 445 -7.22 -4.67 21.48
N ILE A 446 -8.21 -3.96 20.95
CA ILE A 446 -9.28 -4.56 20.12
C ILE A 446 -8.70 -5.18 18.86
N THR A 447 -7.82 -4.45 18.16
CA THR A 447 -7.23 -4.93 16.91
C THR A 447 -6.34 -6.15 17.13
N MET A 448 -5.57 -6.21 18.23
CA MET A 448 -4.79 -7.40 18.60
C MET A 448 -5.68 -8.61 18.88
N LYS A 449 -6.72 -8.47 19.70
CA LYS A 449 -7.68 -9.55 20.01
C LYS A 449 -8.39 -10.05 18.75
N SER A 450 -8.91 -9.13 17.94
CA SER A 450 -9.60 -9.45 16.68
C SER A 450 -8.67 -10.12 15.66
N THR A 451 -7.44 -9.62 15.50
CA THR A 451 -6.46 -10.22 14.58
C THR A 451 -6.14 -11.66 14.96
N LEU A 452 -5.94 -11.95 16.26
CA LEU A 452 -5.71 -13.32 16.72
C LEU A 452 -6.91 -14.22 16.44
N CYS A 453 -8.13 -13.75 16.74
CA CYS A 453 -9.33 -14.54 16.50
C CYS A 453 -9.53 -14.85 15.02
N VAL A 454 -9.45 -13.84 14.16
CA VAL A 454 -9.58 -13.99 12.70
C VAL A 454 -8.48 -14.92 12.17
N SER A 455 -7.24 -14.73 12.60
CA SER A 455 -6.12 -15.56 12.15
C SER A 455 -6.29 -17.02 12.57
N TYR A 456 -6.71 -17.28 13.81
CA TYR A 456 -6.97 -18.64 14.28
C TYR A 456 -8.09 -19.31 13.48
N GLN A 457 -9.19 -18.60 13.21
CA GLN A 457 -10.32 -19.12 12.43
C GLN A 457 -9.95 -19.41 10.97
N LEU A 458 -9.13 -18.55 10.35
CA LEU A 458 -8.70 -18.71 8.95
C LEU A 458 -7.66 -19.82 8.77
N LEU A 459 -6.74 -19.98 9.74
CA LEU A 459 -5.71 -21.02 9.71
C LEU A 459 -6.29 -22.41 10.03
N ASN A 460 -7.29 -22.50 10.91
CA ASN A 460 -7.92 -23.75 11.33
C ASN A 460 -9.28 -24.02 10.64
N LYS A 461 -9.52 -23.41 9.49
CA LYS A 461 -10.76 -23.61 8.72
C LYS A 461 -10.85 -25.07 8.25
N SER A 462 -12.02 -25.68 8.42
CA SER A 462 -12.29 -27.07 8.01
C SER A 462 -12.18 -27.29 6.49
N GLN A 463 -12.46 -26.24 5.71
CA GLN A 463 -12.33 -26.22 4.26
C GLN A 463 -11.26 -25.19 3.84
N SER A 464 -10.27 -25.64 3.07
CA SER A 464 -9.16 -24.83 2.53
C SER A 464 -8.48 -23.89 3.55
N PRO A 465 -7.75 -24.42 4.54
CA PRO A 465 -7.05 -23.59 5.51
C PRO A 465 -6.01 -22.69 4.83
N LEU A 466 -5.94 -21.44 5.28
CA LEU A 466 -4.90 -20.54 4.79
C LEU A 466 -3.54 -20.95 5.35
N LYS A 467 -2.49 -20.85 4.53
CA LYS A 467 -1.11 -21.14 4.97
C LYS A 467 -0.56 -20.05 5.89
N PHE A 468 -0.96 -18.80 5.61
CA PHE A 468 -0.54 -17.63 6.35
C PHE A 468 -1.57 -16.51 6.18
N VAL A 469 -1.59 -15.57 7.12
CA VAL A 469 -2.47 -14.40 7.13
C VAL A 469 -1.62 -13.13 7.08
N LEU A 470 -1.91 -12.26 6.10
CA LEU A 470 -1.29 -10.95 5.97
C LEU A 470 -2.18 -9.90 6.63
N THR A 471 -1.72 -9.35 7.75
CA THR A 471 -2.49 -8.37 8.56
C THR A 471 -2.73 -7.06 7.83
N TYR A 472 -1.85 -6.65 6.89
CA TYR A 472 -2.06 -5.46 6.06
C TYR A 472 -3.36 -5.51 5.24
N LYS A 473 -3.88 -6.71 4.91
CA LYS A 473 -5.14 -6.86 4.18
C LYS A 473 -6.36 -6.38 4.95
N MET A 474 -6.22 -6.25 6.27
CA MET A 474 -7.24 -5.76 7.19
C MET A 474 -6.98 -4.28 7.56
N SER A 475 -6.09 -3.56 6.86
CA SER A 475 -5.83 -2.14 7.13
C SER A 475 -6.65 -1.22 6.24
N GLN A 476 -7.03 -0.07 6.80
CA GLN A 476 -7.76 1.00 6.11
C GLN A 476 -6.94 1.69 5.01
N ASP A 477 -5.62 1.46 4.95
CA ASP A 477 -4.72 1.96 3.89
C ASP A 477 -5.29 1.68 2.47
N HIS A 478 -6.01 0.58 2.28
CA HIS A 478 -6.65 0.26 0.99
C HIS A 478 -7.66 1.31 0.52
N LEU A 479 -8.46 1.87 1.45
CA LEU A 479 -9.39 2.96 1.16
C LEU A 479 -8.69 4.30 1.03
N GLU A 480 -7.66 4.57 1.85
CA GLU A 480 -6.88 5.81 1.70
C GLU A 480 -6.21 5.90 0.32
N LEU A 481 -5.64 4.79 -0.16
CA LEU A 481 -5.07 4.69 -1.50
C LEU A 481 -6.14 4.91 -2.57
N PHE A 482 -7.34 4.37 -2.38
CA PHE A 482 -8.47 4.60 -3.27
C PHE A 482 -8.88 6.07 -3.30
N PHE A 483 -9.00 6.74 -2.15
CA PHE A 483 -9.26 8.18 -2.08
C PHE A 483 -8.14 9.00 -2.72
N GLY A 484 -6.87 8.57 -2.59
CA GLY A 484 -5.75 9.12 -3.32
C GLY A 484 -5.95 9.07 -4.84
N CYS A 485 -6.44 7.94 -5.37
CA CYS A 485 -6.81 7.79 -6.78
C CYS A 485 -7.93 8.76 -7.19
N VAL A 486 -8.94 8.91 -6.34
CA VAL A 486 -10.05 9.82 -6.61
C VAL A 486 -9.56 11.27 -6.68
N ARG A 487 -8.73 11.70 -5.73
CA ARG A 487 -8.19 13.07 -5.66
C ARG A 487 -7.21 13.38 -6.78
N ALA A 488 -6.30 12.46 -7.10
CA ALA A 488 -5.32 12.63 -8.18
C ALA A 488 -5.98 12.91 -9.54
N ARG A 489 -7.22 12.43 -9.74
CA ARG A 489 -7.98 12.65 -10.97
C ARG A 489 -8.59 14.03 -11.09
N GLY A 490 -8.73 14.76 -9.99
CA GLY A 490 -9.04 16.19 -10.01
C GLY A 490 -7.87 17.04 -10.50
N GLY A 491 -6.69 16.46 -10.76
CA GLY A 491 -5.48 17.16 -11.13
C GLY A 491 -5.06 18.10 -10.00
N SER A 492 -5.07 19.42 -10.26
CA SER A 492 -4.81 20.43 -9.22
C SER A 492 -5.96 20.59 -8.22
N ASN A 493 -7.15 20.05 -8.49
CA ASN A 493 -8.27 20.08 -7.56
C ASN A 493 -8.29 18.84 -6.66
N ASN A 494 -7.69 18.96 -5.47
CA ASN A 494 -7.63 17.87 -4.48
C ASN A 494 -8.93 17.64 -3.71
N ASN A 495 -9.98 18.44 -3.93
CA ASN A 495 -11.27 18.33 -3.24
C ASN A 495 -12.43 18.19 -4.26
N PRO A 496 -12.80 16.96 -4.66
CA PRO A 496 -13.83 16.73 -5.66
C PRO A 496 -15.22 17.11 -5.13
N ASN A 497 -16.12 17.53 -6.03
CA ASN A 497 -17.55 17.62 -5.73
C ASN A 497 -18.24 16.25 -5.88
N SER A 498 -19.51 16.14 -5.49
CA SER A 498 -20.29 14.88 -5.59
C SER A 498 -20.30 14.30 -7.00
N VAL A 499 -20.60 15.11 -8.02
CA VAL A 499 -20.64 14.66 -9.42
C VAL A 499 -19.26 14.18 -9.92
N GLN A 500 -18.19 14.85 -9.52
CA GLN A 500 -16.81 14.47 -9.84
C GLN A 500 -16.42 13.17 -9.15
N PHE A 501 -16.79 12.99 -7.89
CA PHE A 501 -16.59 11.73 -7.17
C PHE A 501 -17.28 10.58 -7.89
N LYS A 502 -18.58 10.71 -8.17
CA LYS A 502 -19.38 9.71 -8.88
C LYS A 502 -18.77 9.33 -10.23
N ASN A 503 -18.43 10.32 -11.05
CA ASN A 503 -17.83 10.09 -12.36
C ASN A 503 -16.45 9.43 -12.27
N THR A 504 -15.68 9.78 -11.23
CA THR A 504 -14.37 9.19 -10.97
C THR A 504 -14.51 7.73 -10.54
N LEU A 505 -15.38 7.44 -9.56
CA LEU A 505 -15.67 6.07 -9.11
C LEU A 505 -16.11 5.19 -10.28
N ARG A 506 -17.05 5.68 -11.10
CA ARG A 506 -17.50 4.97 -12.30
C ARG A 506 -16.34 4.59 -13.20
N GLN A 507 -15.43 5.53 -13.47
CA GLN A 507 -14.25 5.25 -14.27
C GLN A 507 -13.27 4.28 -13.58
N LEU A 508 -13.11 4.35 -12.25
CA LEU A 508 -12.23 3.45 -11.49
C LEU A 508 -12.71 1.99 -11.54
N LEU A 509 -14.03 1.76 -11.47
CA LEU A 509 -14.63 0.43 -11.55
C LEU A 509 -14.39 -0.27 -12.90
N PHE A 510 -14.23 0.49 -13.99
CA PHE A 510 -14.00 -0.08 -15.32
C PHE A 510 -12.55 -0.42 -15.64
N THR A 511 -11.59 0.18 -14.94
CA THR A 511 -10.17 -0.04 -15.23
C THR A 511 -9.58 -1.02 -14.24
N LYS A 512 -9.31 -2.24 -14.71
CA LYS A 512 -8.84 -3.37 -13.89
C LYS A 512 -7.51 -3.14 -13.16
N ASN A 513 -6.73 -2.11 -13.48
CA ASN A 513 -5.42 -1.84 -12.88
C ASN A 513 -5.22 -0.35 -12.65
N ILE A 514 -5.21 0.09 -11.39
CA ILE A 514 -4.84 1.47 -11.05
C ILE A 514 -3.92 1.45 -9.85
N THR A 515 -2.72 1.97 -10.07
CA THR A 515 -1.72 2.31 -9.05
C THR A 515 -1.63 3.83 -8.99
N VAL A 516 -1.48 4.38 -7.79
CA VAL A 516 -1.24 5.81 -7.56
C VAL A 516 0.04 5.99 -6.81
N GLU A 517 0.92 6.84 -7.34
CA GLU A 517 2.22 7.15 -6.72
C GLU A 517 2.11 8.22 -5.61
N SER A 518 0.95 8.88 -5.47
CA SER A 518 0.76 10.04 -4.60
C SER A 518 -0.13 9.78 -3.36
N GLY A 519 0.08 8.64 -2.69
CA GLY A 519 -0.46 8.37 -1.35
C GLY A 519 0.64 8.42 -0.29
N ASN A 520 0.29 8.66 0.98
CA ASN A 520 1.25 8.54 2.10
C ASN A 520 1.85 7.12 2.24
N CYS A 521 1.26 6.15 1.55
CA CYS A 521 1.75 4.79 1.43
C CYS A 521 2.49 4.63 0.09
N LEU A 522 3.78 4.30 0.17
CA LEU A 522 4.57 3.90 -0.99
C LEU A 522 3.94 2.66 -1.61
N ASN A 523 3.34 2.79 -2.79
CA ASN A 523 2.94 1.66 -3.61
C ASN A 523 4.20 1.04 -4.20
N LEU A 524 4.64 -0.08 -3.63
CA LEU A 524 5.56 -1.04 -4.27
C LEU A 524 4.79 -1.99 -5.20
N ASP A 525 3.71 -1.47 -5.81
CA ASP A 525 2.82 -2.18 -6.73
C ASP A 525 3.49 -2.30 -8.09
N LEU A 526 4.49 -3.19 -8.21
CA LEU A 526 4.91 -3.69 -9.52
C LEU A 526 3.81 -4.63 -10.03
N PRO A 527 3.18 -4.33 -11.18
CA PRO A 527 2.33 -5.29 -11.87
C PRO A 527 3.20 -6.48 -12.28
N GLU A 528 2.77 -7.70 -11.97
CA GLU A 528 3.26 -8.87 -12.69
C GLU A 528 2.86 -8.70 -14.17
N GLY A 529 3.82 -8.32 -15.00
CA GLY A 529 3.65 -8.20 -16.45
C GLY A 529 3.88 -6.77 -16.95
N ASP A 530 5.15 -6.38 -17.10
CA ASP A 530 5.52 -5.25 -17.94
C ASP A 530 5.02 -5.49 -19.38
N ILE A 531 4.02 -4.72 -19.82
CA ILE A 531 3.50 -4.77 -21.20
C ILE A 531 4.38 -3.95 -22.16
N ILE A 532 5.37 -3.19 -21.66
CA ILE A 532 6.36 -2.52 -22.51
C ILE A 532 7.71 -2.50 -21.76
N GLU A 533 8.47 -3.59 -21.86
CA GLU A 533 9.91 -3.58 -21.55
C GLU A 533 10.62 -2.86 -22.70
N PHE A 534 10.65 -1.51 -22.69
CA PHE A 534 11.73 -0.81 -23.37
C PHE A 534 12.99 -1.15 -22.58
N ARG A 535 13.60 -2.29 -22.91
CA ARG A 535 15.04 -2.44 -22.72
C ARG A 535 15.66 -1.39 -23.62
N SER A 536 15.92 -0.20 -23.06
CA SER A 536 17.19 0.40 -23.42
C SER A 536 18.20 -0.70 -23.12
N GLU A 537 18.98 -1.09 -24.12
CA GLU A 537 20.19 -1.86 -23.86
C GLU A 537 20.81 -1.19 -22.65
N LYS A 538 20.95 -1.95 -21.55
CA LYS A 538 21.76 -1.53 -20.40
C LYS A 538 22.88 -0.75 -21.03
N ARG A 539 23.01 0.56 -20.74
CA ARG A 539 24.23 1.27 -21.07
C ARG A 539 25.28 0.31 -20.53
N SER A 540 25.96 -0.38 -21.44
CA SER A 540 27.23 -0.98 -21.13
C SER A 540 27.94 0.22 -20.56
N LEU A 541 28.19 0.18 -19.25
CA LEU A 541 29.29 0.94 -18.70
C LEU A 541 30.39 0.67 -19.72
N LEU A 542 30.66 1.67 -20.56
CA LEU A 542 31.95 1.78 -21.19
C LEU A 542 32.83 1.79 -19.95
N VAL A 543 33.40 0.62 -19.66
CA VAL A 543 34.57 0.54 -18.84
C VAL A 543 35.56 1.32 -19.69
N GLU A 544 35.60 2.64 -19.47
CA GLU A 544 36.82 3.36 -19.70
C GLU A 544 37.88 2.54 -18.97
N PRO A 545 38.98 2.17 -19.66
CA PRO A 545 40.06 1.48 -18.98
C PRO A 545 40.38 2.32 -17.76
N ALA A 546 40.34 1.70 -16.58
CA ALA A 546 40.63 2.38 -15.34
C ALA A 546 41.87 3.25 -15.58
N ASN A 547 41.69 4.56 -15.60
CA ASN A 547 42.79 5.44 -15.26
C ASN A 547 43.22 4.90 -13.90
N THR A 548 44.41 4.30 -13.89
CA THR A 548 45.16 4.00 -12.68
C THR A 548 45.08 5.25 -11.82
N MET A 549 44.14 5.27 -10.86
CA MET A 549 44.22 6.21 -9.76
C MET A 549 45.58 5.90 -9.15
N ASN A 550 46.51 6.85 -9.26
CA ASN A 550 47.85 6.66 -8.75
C ASN A 550 47.72 6.31 -7.26
N GLU A 551 48.38 5.25 -6.79
CA GLU A 551 48.38 4.87 -5.37
C GLU A 551 48.71 6.07 -4.47
N SER A 552 49.52 7.01 -4.97
CA SER A 552 49.84 8.27 -4.31
C SER A 552 48.63 9.20 -4.09
N GLU A 553 47.66 9.27 -5.00
CA GLU A 553 46.44 10.08 -4.80
C GLU A 553 45.55 9.46 -3.74
N LEU A 554 45.43 8.13 -3.73
CA LEU A 554 44.69 7.37 -2.72
C LEU A 554 45.32 7.53 -1.32
N GLU A 555 46.65 7.45 -1.21
CA GLU A 555 47.37 7.78 0.03
C GLU A 555 47.18 9.23 0.46
N THR A 556 47.15 10.17 -0.48
CA THR A 556 46.89 11.59 -0.17
C THR A 556 45.48 11.79 0.39
N TYR A 557 44.47 11.12 -0.17
CA TYR A 557 43.10 11.14 0.35
C TYR A 557 42.99 10.45 1.72
N LEU A 558 43.70 9.34 1.94
CA LEU A 558 43.74 8.65 3.24
C LEU A 558 44.41 9.52 4.32
N CYS A 559 45.54 10.15 4.02
CA CYS A 559 46.18 11.10 4.94
C CYS A 559 45.32 12.33 5.24
N GLN A 560 44.54 12.81 4.26
CA GLN A 560 43.57 13.88 4.50
C GLN A 560 42.42 13.43 5.41
N LEU A 561 41.95 12.18 5.30
CA LEU A 561 40.92 11.63 6.17
C LEU A 561 41.41 11.39 7.60
N ASP A 562 42.65 10.90 7.76
CA ASP A 562 43.28 10.69 9.09
C ASP A 562 43.51 12.00 9.85
N SER A 563 43.63 13.12 9.14
CA SER A 563 43.82 14.46 9.73
C SER A 563 42.53 15.09 10.29
N ILE A 564 41.36 14.49 10.02
CA ILE A 564 40.07 15.02 10.49
C ILE A 564 39.79 14.42 11.87
N ASN A 565 39.94 15.22 12.92
CA ASN A 565 39.56 14.85 14.27
C ASN A 565 38.03 14.86 14.40
N LEU A 566 37.39 13.81 13.86
CA LEU A 566 35.96 13.59 13.91
C LEU A 566 35.58 13.27 15.37
N GLY A 567 34.56 13.93 15.90
CA GLY A 567 34.11 13.71 17.28
C GLY A 567 33.77 12.23 17.54
N HIS A 568 33.88 11.76 18.78
CA HIS A 568 33.71 10.35 19.17
C HIS A 568 32.46 9.70 18.52
N TYR A 569 31.33 10.42 18.49
CA TYR A 569 30.09 9.92 17.90
C TYR A 569 30.13 9.72 16.38
N VAL A 570 30.90 10.54 15.67
CA VAL A 570 30.99 10.49 14.21
C VAL A 570 31.79 9.26 13.78
N ASN A 571 32.86 8.91 14.50
CA ASN A 571 33.64 7.69 14.24
C ASN A 571 32.77 6.44 14.40
N ASP A 572 32.03 6.33 15.52
CA ASP A 572 31.13 5.18 15.74
C ASP A 572 30.05 5.05 14.64
N ILE A 573 29.55 6.18 14.12
CA ILE A 573 28.57 6.20 13.02
C ILE A 573 29.23 5.78 11.70
N LEU A 574 30.44 6.26 11.41
CA LEU A 574 31.17 5.91 10.19
C LEU A 574 31.56 4.43 10.18
N ASP A 575 31.97 3.87 11.33
CA ASP A 575 32.24 2.44 11.49
C ASP A 575 31.00 1.60 11.22
N TYR A 576 29.84 2.03 11.71
CA TYR A 576 28.57 1.36 11.42
C TYR A 576 28.23 1.39 9.92
N ILE A 577 28.42 2.53 9.26
CA ILE A 577 28.20 2.68 7.81
C ILE A 577 29.19 1.81 7.02
N GLY A 578 30.46 1.83 7.40
CA GLY A 578 31.53 1.02 6.82
C GLY A 578 31.20 -0.46 6.93
N GLY A 579 30.88 -0.95 8.13
CA GLY A 579 30.48 -2.33 8.36
C GLY A 579 29.24 -2.76 7.56
N TYR A 580 28.28 -1.86 7.36
CA TYR A 580 27.12 -2.13 6.51
C TYR A 580 27.51 -2.31 5.03
N ILE A 581 28.40 -1.46 4.52
CA ILE A 581 28.93 -1.55 3.15
C ILE A 581 29.72 -2.85 2.99
N VAL A 582 30.62 -3.15 3.93
CA VAL A 582 31.41 -4.39 3.96
C VAL A 582 30.49 -5.60 3.92
N ARG A 583 29.46 -5.67 4.77
CA ARG A 583 28.47 -6.76 4.76
C ARG A 583 27.76 -6.91 3.41
N GLY A 584 27.42 -5.81 2.76
CA GLY A 584 26.79 -5.81 1.44
C GLY A 584 27.72 -6.34 0.33
N ILE A 585 29.02 -6.09 0.46
CA ILE A 585 30.07 -6.55 -0.44
C ILE A 585 30.39 -8.03 -0.19
N LEU A 586 30.49 -8.46 1.08
CA LEU A 586 30.74 -9.85 1.47
C LEU A 586 29.69 -10.82 0.90
N ASN A 587 28.43 -10.42 0.81
CA ASN A 587 27.36 -11.23 0.21
C ASN A 587 27.54 -11.45 -1.31
N LYS A 588 28.44 -10.70 -1.97
CA LYS A 588 28.67 -10.75 -3.42
C LYS A 588 30.06 -11.27 -3.80
N ILE A 589 31.03 -11.17 -2.90
CA ILE A 589 32.41 -11.61 -3.14
C ILE A 589 32.56 -13.09 -2.80
N ILE A 590 33.19 -13.84 -3.71
CA ILE A 590 33.43 -15.29 -3.60
C ILE A 590 34.90 -15.57 -3.18
N CYS A 591 35.80 -14.59 -3.30
CA CYS A 591 37.23 -14.75 -3.03
C CYS A 591 37.56 -14.60 -1.52
N PRO A 592 38.20 -15.59 -0.88
CA PRO A 592 38.52 -15.55 0.56
C PRO A 592 39.58 -14.50 0.94
N GLU A 593 40.53 -14.17 0.06
CA GLU A 593 41.55 -13.13 0.34
C GLU A 593 40.92 -11.73 0.36
N CYS A 594 39.98 -11.44 -0.55
CA CYS A 594 39.25 -10.19 -0.57
C CYS A 594 38.30 -10.03 0.63
N ILE A 595 37.83 -11.15 1.20
CA ILE A 595 37.03 -11.16 2.44
C ILE A 595 37.90 -10.82 3.66
N HIS A 596 39.19 -11.18 3.63
CA HIS A 596 40.11 -10.92 4.74
C HIS A 596 40.70 -9.49 4.74
N LEU A 597 40.63 -8.80 3.60
CA LEU A 597 41.07 -7.41 3.41
C LEU A 597 39.99 -6.36 3.71
N LEU A 598 38.72 -6.77 3.76
CA LEU A 598 37.54 -5.95 4.06
C LEU A 598 37.16 -6.06 5.53
#